data_AF-A0AAV7MAB6-F1
#
_entry.id   AF-A0AAV7MAB6-F1
#
_cell.length_a   1.000
_cell.length_b   1.000
_cell.length_c   1.000
_cell.angle_alpha   90.00
_cell.angle_beta   90.00
_cell.angle_gamma   90.00
#
_symmetry.space_group_name_H-M   'P 1'
#
loop_
_entity.id
_entity.type
_entity.pdbx_description
1 polymer ?
#
loop_
_entity_poly.entity_id
_entity_poly.type
_entity_poly.pdbx_seq_one_letter_code
_entity_poly.pdbx_strand_id
1 'polypeptide(L)'
;MLCAEGGGKQSLELYADGGRKQSLELYADGGSKQSLELYADGGRKQSLELYADGGRKQSLELYADGGRKQSLELYADGGRKQSLELYAYGGRKQSLELYADGGRKQSLELYADGGRKQSLELYADGGRKQSLEL
;
A
#
# COMPACT_ATOMS: atom_id res chain seq x y z
N MET A 1 2.22 12.87 -6.48
CA MET A 1 1.67 13.36 -5.22
C MET A 1 0.26 13.89 -5.43
N LEU A 2 -0.72 13.15 -4.91
CA LEU A 2 -2.11 13.56 -4.75
C LEU A 2 -2.42 13.60 -3.25
N CYS A 3 -3.12 14.63 -2.81
CA CYS A 3 -3.49 14.82 -1.40
C CYS A 3 -5.01 14.88 -1.26
N ALA A 4 -5.58 14.14 -0.30
CA ALA A 4 -7.00 14.21 0.06
C ALA A 4 -7.17 14.52 1.54
N GLU A 5 -7.91 15.60 1.85
CA GLU A 5 -8.21 16.06 3.21
C GLU A 5 -9.74 16.21 3.40
N GLY A 6 -10.30 15.76 4.52
CA GLY A 6 -11.76 15.89 4.74
C GLY A 6 -12.34 15.16 5.95
N GLY A 7 -13.53 15.59 6.40
CA GLY A 7 -14.28 14.96 7.49
C GLY A 7 -15.40 14.05 6.98
N GLY A 8 -15.42 12.78 7.38
CA GLY A 8 -16.50 11.83 7.03
C GLY A 8 -16.03 10.46 6.55
N LYS A 9 -16.43 10.05 5.35
CA LYS A 9 -15.89 8.89 4.62
C LYS A 9 -15.11 9.42 3.42
N GLN A 10 -13.90 8.91 3.19
CA GLN A 10 -13.09 9.21 2.02
C GLN A 10 -12.79 7.92 1.26
N SER A 11 -12.84 8.00 -0.06
CA SER A 11 -12.42 6.94 -0.98
C SER A 11 -11.66 7.60 -2.11
N LEU A 12 -10.45 7.12 -2.38
CA LEU A 12 -9.60 7.61 -3.46
C LEU A 12 -9.07 6.41 -4.24
N GLU A 13 -9.19 6.49 -5.55
CA GLU A 13 -8.80 5.42 -6.47
C GLU A 13 -7.95 6.04 -7.57
N LEU A 14 -6.79 5.46 -7.84
CA LEU A 14 -5.87 5.95 -8.86
C LEU A 14 -5.40 4.84 -9.78
N TYR A 15 -5.41 5.13 -11.08
CA TYR A 15 -4.93 4.25 -12.13
C TYR A 15 -3.77 4.89 -12.88
N ALA A 16 -2.71 4.13 -13.11
CA ALA A 16 -1.59 4.53 -13.95
C ALA A 16 -1.17 3.40 -14.89
N ASP A 17 -0.93 3.73 -16.15
CA ASP A 17 -0.47 2.81 -17.18
C ASP A 17 0.73 3.41 -17.94
N GLY A 18 1.75 2.58 -18.21
CA GLY A 18 2.79 2.83 -19.21
C GLY A 18 4.09 3.55 -18.78
N GLY A 19 5.16 3.32 -19.56
CA GLY A 19 6.42 4.06 -19.51
C GLY A 19 7.66 3.23 -19.14
N ARG A 20 8.88 3.71 -19.41
CA ARG A 20 10.11 2.95 -19.06
C ARG A 20 10.42 2.99 -17.56
N LYS A 21 9.91 4.01 -16.87
CA LYS A 21 9.99 4.26 -15.43
C LYS A 21 8.68 4.93 -14.98
N GLN A 22 8.12 4.50 -13.86
CA GLN A 22 6.97 5.15 -13.22
C GLN A 22 7.26 5.35 -11.72
N SER A 23 6.70 6.42 -11.16
CA SER A 23 6.69 6.72 -9.74
C SER A 23 5.34 7.36 -9.39
N LEU A 24 4.66 6.81 -8.40
CA LEU A 24 3.38 7.32 -7.90
C LEU A 24 3.45 7.44 -6.39
N GLU A 25 2.92 8.55 -5.90
CA GLU A 25 2.87 8.90 -4.48
C GLU A 25 1.47 9.43 -4.18
N LEU A 26 0.84 8.85 -3.16
CA LEU A 26 -0.50 9.20 -2.69
C LEU A 26 -0.46 9.45 -1.19
N TYR A 27 -1.04 10.58 -0.78
CA TYR A 27 -1.17 10.97 0.62
C TYR A 27 -2.64 11.23 0.95
N ALA A 28 -3.14 10.66 2.03
CA ALA A 28 -4.46 10.97 2.55
C ALA A 28 -4.43 11.21 4.06
N ASP A 29 -5.14 12.25 4.50
CA ASP A 29 -5.31 12.58 5.91
C ASP A 29 -6.80 12.84 6.24
N GLY A 30 -7.20 12.41 7.43
CA GLY A 30 -8.49 12.72 8.02
C GLY A 30 -9.61 11.70 7.78
N GLY A 31 -10.85 12.05 8.15
CA GLY A 31 -12.00 11.18 7.98
C GLY A 31 -12.19 10.15 9.10
N SER A 32 -13.40 9.60 9.22
CA SER A 32 -13.74 8.54 10.18
C SER A 32 -13.59 7.14 9.58
N LYS A 33 -13.65 7.05 8.24
CA LYS A 33 -13.39 5.88 7.41
C LYS A 33 -12.65 6.32 6.15
N GLN A 34 -11.55 5.66 5.81
CA GLN A 34 -10.78 5.90 4.59
C GLN A 34 -10.61 4.59 3.82
N SER A 35 -10.69 4.67 2.48
CA SER A 35 -10.33 3.60 1.54
C SER A 35 -9.43 4.20 0.48
N LEU A 36 -8.22 3.66 0.28
CA LEU A 36 -7.30 4.12 -0.76
C LEU A 36 -6.91 2.93 -1.62
N GLU A 37 -7.09 3.08 -2.93
CA GLU A 37 -6.79 2.06 -3.92
C GLU A 37 -5.85 2.64 -4.99
N LEU A 38 -4.72 1.97 -5.22
CA LEU A 38 -3.74 2.35 -6.23
C LEU A 38 -3.50 1.18 -7.19
N TYR A 39 -3.76 1.40 -8.47
CA TYR A 39 -3.48 0.46 -9.55
C TYR A 39 -2.40 1.03 -10.47
N ALA A 40 -1.31 0.29 -10.63
CA ALA A 40 -0.26 0.63 -11.58
C ALA A 40 0.09 -0.57 -12.46
N ASP A 41 0.02 -0.37 -13.77
CA ASP A 41 0.48 -1.33 -14.78
C ASP A 41 1.63 -0.75 -15.61
N GLY A 42 2.62 -1.60 -15.86
CA GLY A 42 3.61 -1.39 -16.90
C GLY A 42 4.93 -0.74 -16.47
N GLY A 43 5.96 -1.06 -17.25
CA GLY A 43 7.21 -0.31 -17.26
C GLY A 43 8.41 -0.98 -16.58
N ARG A 44 9.62 -0.73 -17.08
CA ARG A 44 10.82 -1.50 -16.70
C ARG A 44 11.24 -1.31 -15.23
N LYS A 45 10.87 -0.18 -14.64
CA LYS A 45 11.08 0.19 -13.23
C LYS A 45 9.83 0.89 -12.69
N GLN A 46 9.29 0.43 -11.58
CA GLN A 46 8.18 1.07 -10.88
C GLN A 46 8.55 1.33 -9.41
N SER A 47 8.11 2.48 -8.89
CA SER A 47 8.11 2.82 -7.47
C SER A 47 6.71 3.30 -7.12
N LEU A 48 6.07 2.71 -6.12
CA LEU A 48 4.76 3.15 -5.65
C LEU A 48 4.83 3.35 -4.15
N GLU A 49 4.33 4.50 -3.71
CA GLU A 49 4.32 4.91 -2.31
C GLU A 49 2.93 5.39 -1.94
N LEU A 50 2.39 4.84 -0.86
CA LEU A 50 1.09 5.21 -0.33
C LEU A 50 1.21 5.53 1.16
N TYR A 51 0.74 6.71 1.54
CA TYR A 51 0.71 7.20 2.91
C TYR A 51 -0.71 7.56 3.32
N ALA A 52 -1.18 6.98 4.42
CA ALA A 52 -2.46 7.31 5.01
C ALA A 52 -2.31 7.59 6.51
N ASP A 53 -2.85 8.72 6.94
CA ASP A 53 -2.96 9.09 8.36
C ASP A 53 -4.43 9.33 8.73
N GLY A 54 -4.82 8.84 9.90
CA GLY A 54 -6.05 9.20 10.55
C GLY A 54 -7.28 8.32 10.28
N GLY A 55 -8.30 8.49 11.13
CA GLY A 55 -9.60 7.87 11.00
C GLY A 55 -9.79 6.52 11.71
N ARG A 56 -11.04 6.21 12.11
CA ARG A 56 -11.31 5.04 12.97
C ARG A 56 -11.15 3.70 12.25
N LYS A 57 -11.31 3.68 10.93
CA LYS A 57 -11.19 2.51 10.06
C LYS A 57 -10.46 2.92 8.78
N GLN A 58 -9.40 2.22 8.44
CA GLN A 58 -8.65 2.42 7.21
C GLN A 58 -8.57 1.11 6.44
N SER A 59 -8.68 1.20 5.12
CA SER A 59 -8.43 0.12 4.16
C SER A 59 -7.52 0.68 3.09
N LEU A 60 -6.33 0.09 2.90
CA LEU A 60 -5.39 0.54 1.89
C LEU A 60 -5.04 -0.66 1.03
N GLU A 61 -5.11 -0.47 -0.28
CA GLU A 61 -4.94 -1.53 -1.25
C GLU A 61 -4.07 -1.03 -2.39
N LEU A 62 -3.01 -1.78 -2.68
CA LEU A 62 -2.06 -1.45 -3.72
C LEU A 62 -1.90 -2.63 -4.66
N TYR A 63 -2.10 -2.36 -5.95
CA TYR A 63 -1.91 -3.30 -7.05
C TYR A 63 -0.84 -2.79 -7.99
N ALA A 64 0.21 -3.59 -8.18
CA ALA A 64 1.27 -3.32 -9.13
C ALA A 64 1.50 -4.51 -10.04
N ASP A 65 1.35 -4.31 -11.35
CA ASP A 65 1.76 -5.26 -12.37
C ASP A 65 2.89 -4.69 -13.23
N GLY A 66 3.91 -5.52 -13.48
CA GLY A 66 4.87 -5.31 -14.56
C GLY A 66 6.34 -5.10 -14.19
N GLY A 67 7.14 -4.92 -15.24
CA GLY A 67 8.52 -4.46 -15.12
C GLY A 67 9.60 -5.48 -14.76
N ARG A 68 10.83 -4.96 -14.63
CA ARG A 68 12.04 -5.73 -14.31
C ARG A 68 12.48 -5.49 -12.87
N LYS A 69 12.10 -4.35 -12.30
CA LYS A 69 12.33 -3.93 -10.92
C LYS A 69 11.08 -3.21 -10.40
N GLN A 70 10.57 -3.62 -9.26
CA GLN A 70 9.47 -2.97 -8.56
C GLN A 70 9.89 -2.68 -7.13
N SER A 71 9.48 -1.52 -6.62
CA SER A 71 9.59 -1.10 -5.22
C SER A 71 8.23 -0.59 -4.79
N LEU A 72 7.68 -1.15 -3.73
CA LEU A 72 6.35 -0.81 -3.23
C LEU A 72 6.47 -0.52 -1.74
N GLU A 73 5.97 0.65 -1.33
CA GLU A 73 5.98 1.11 0.04
C GLU A 73 4.58 1.53 0.44
N LEU A 74 4.15 1.03 1.59
CA LEU A 74 2.88 1.39 2.18
C LEU A 74 3.08 1.80 3.63
N TYR A 75 2.53 2.96 3.98
CA TYR A 75 2.56 3.53 5.31
C TYR A 75 1.14 3.88 5.76
N ALA A 76 0.74 3.31 6.89
CA ALA A 76 -0.53 3.60 7.54
C ALA A 76 -0.29 3.96 8.99
N ASP A 77 -0.75 5.14 9.40
CA ASP A 77 -0.78 5.57 10.79
C ASP A 77 -2.23 5.82 11.24
N GLY A 78 -2.53 5.40 12.46
CA GLY A 78 -3.75 5.74 13.17
C GLY A 78 -4.92 4.76 13.04
N GLY A 79 -5.99 5.09 13.76
CA GLY A 79 -7.25 4.33 13.72
C GLY A 79 -7.37 3.15 14.67
N ARG A 80 -8.58 2.56 14.73
CA ARG A 80 -8.87 1.42 15.62
C ARG A 80 -8.78 0.07 14.89
N LYS A 81 -8.97 0.10 13.58
CA LYS A 81 -8.97 -1.05 12.67
C LYS A 81 -8.29 -0.65 11.36
N GLN A 82 -7.29 -1.40 10.96
CA GLN A 82 -6.57 -1.22 9.70
C GLN A 82 -6.59 -2.53 8.91
N SER A 83 -6.79 -2.44 7.60
CA SER A 83 -6.58 -3.51 6.62
C SER A 83 -5.64 -2.99 5.55
N LEU A 84 -4.54 -3.70 5.32
CA LEU A 84 -3.51 -3.32 4.37
C LEU A 84 -3.25 -4.51 3.46
N GLU A 85 -3.45 -4.29 2.16
CA GLU A 85 -3.36 -5.31 1.13
C GLU A 85 -2.42 -4.85 0.03
N LEU A 86 -1.41 -5.67 -0.27
CA LEU A 86 -0.43 -5.39 -1.30
C LEU A 86 -0.35 -6.56 -2.27
N TYR A 87 -0.55 -6.27 -3.55
CA TYR A 87 -0.48 -7.21 -4.66
C TYR A 87 0.60 -6.76 -5.66
N ALA A 88 1.63 -7.58 -5.82
CA ALA A 88 2.76 -7.31 -6.70
C ALA A 88 2.98 -8.47 -7.68
N TYR A 89 2.65 -8.26 -8.96
CA TYR A 89 2.82 -9.23 -10.03
C TYR A 89 3.94 -8.81 -10.99
N GLY A 90 4.76 -9.78 -11.41
CA GLY A 90 5.83 -9.57 -12.38
C GLY A 90 7.19 -9.21 -11.75
N GLY A 91 8.06 -8.51 -12.49
CA GLY A 91 9.40 -8.17 -11.98
C GLY A 91 10.46 -9.28 -12.13
N ARG A 92 11.74 -8.90 -12.24
CA ARG A 92 12.89 -9.81 -11.92
C ARG A 92 13.38 -9.61 -10.49
N LYS A 93 13.10 -8.43 -9.94
CA LYS A 93 13.46 -7.97 -8.60
C LYS A 93 12.27 -7.22 -8.01
N GLN A 94 11.83 -7.59 -6.83
CA GLN A 94 10.77 -6.93 -6.09
C GLN A 94 11.28 -6.57 -4.69
N SER A 95 10.91 -5.39 -4.20
CA SER A 95 11.09 -4.94 -2.82
C SER A 95 9.75 -4.43 -2.32
N LEU A 96 9.31 -4.96 -1.20
CA LEU A 96 8.01 -4.68 -0.61
C LEU A 96 8.23 -4.27 0.83
N GLU A 97 7.75 -3.09 1.21
CA GLU A 97 7.83 -2.60 2.57
C GLU A 97 6.45 -2.12 3.02
N LEU A 98 6.05 -2.57 4.21
CA LEU A 98 4.81 -2.16 4.81
C LEU A 98 5.05 -1.74 6.25
N TYR A 99 4.57 -0.55 6.57
CA TYR A 99 4.60 0.05 7.90
C TYR A 99 3.17 0.35 8.34
N ALA A 100 2.78 -0.22 9.47
CA ALA A 100 1.49 -0.01 10.09
C ALA A 100 1.67 0.37 11.56
N ASP A 101 1.32 1.61 11.91
CA ASP A 101 1.26 2.05 13.30
C ASP A 101 -0.22 2.30 13.67
N GLY A 102 -0.62 1.77 14.83
CA GLY A 102 -1.90 2.09 15.44
C GLY A 102 -2.96 0.97 15.48
N GLY A 103 -3.96 1.19 16.32
CA GLY A 103 -5.17 0.37 16.38
C GLY A 103 -5.13 -0.88 17.26
N ARG A 104 -6.33 -1.41 17.52
CA ARG A 104 -6.53 -2.64 18.32
C ARG A 104 -6.57 -3.90 17.45
N LYS A 105 -6.60 -3.72 16.12
CA LYS A 105 -6.76 -4.78 15.12
C LYS A 105 -6.11 -4.31 13.82
N GLN A 106 -5.15 -5.09 13.35
CA GLN A 106 -4.46 -4.90 12.08
C GLN A 106 -4.57 -6.20 11.29
N SER A 107 -4.81 -6.07 9.98
CA SER A 107 -4.69 -7.16 9.01
C SER A 107 -3.71 -6.73 7.94
N LEU A 108 -2.74 -7.59 7.65
CA LEU A 108 -1.70 -7.36 6.67
C LEU A 108 -1.69 -8.55 5.73
N GLU A 109 -1.98 -8.31 4.46
CA GLU A 109 -1.92 -9.34 3.43
C GLU A 109 -0.99 -8.89 2.32
N LEU A 110 -0.11 -9.81 1.92
CA LEU A 110 0.87 -9.54 0.90
C LEU A 110 0.93 -10.70 -0.07
N TYR A 111 0.74 -10.37 -1.34
CA TYR A 111 0.80 -11.31 -2.44
C TYR A 111 1.86 -10.83 -3.42
N ALA A 112 2.90 -11.64 -3.60
CA ALA A 112 3.98 -11.34 -4.52
C ALA A 112 4.24 -12.54 -5.44
N ASP A 113 3.96 -12.39 -6.72
CA ASP A 113 4.23 -13.43 -7.73
C ASP A 113 5.14 -12.90 -8.83
N GLY A 114 6.14 -13.70 -9.18
CA GLY A 114 7.18 -13.36 -10.14
C GLY A 114 8.55 -13.00 -9.52
N GLY A 115 9.56 -12.97 -10.39
CA GLY A 115 10.91 -12.52 -10.03
C GLY A 115 11.89 -13.59 -9.57
N ARG A 116 13.19 -13.31 -9.78
CA ARG A 116 14.30 -14.16 -9.29
C ARG A 116 14.77 -13.74 -7.89
N LYS A 117 14.35 -12.57 -7.41
CA LYS A 117 14.76 -11.96 -6.15
C LYS A 117 13.59 -11.16 -5.58
N GLN A 118 13.18 -11.46 -4.36
CA GLN A 118 12.15 -10.77 -3.62
C GLN A 118 12.72 -10.38 -2.25
N SER A 119 12.37 -9.18 -1.78
CA SER A 119 12.61 -8.71 -0.43
C SER A 119 11.29 -8.23 0.14
N LEU A 120 11.04 -8.57 1.41
CA LEU A 120 9.84 -8.21 2.13
C LEU A 120 10.22 -7.74 3.53
N GLU A 121 9.74 -6.56 3.90
CA GLU A 121 9.86 -6.03 5.25
C GLU A 121 8.49 -5.57 5.75
N LEU A 122 8.17 -5.96 6.99
CA LEU A 122 6.89 -5.68 7.63
C LEU A 122 7.14 -5.14 9.03
N TYR A 123 6.59 -3.98 9.31
CA TYR A 123 6.66 -3.31 10.59
C TYR A 123 5.25 -2.99 11.07
N ALA A 124 4.88 -3.52 12.23
CA ALA A 124 3.56 -3.31 12.80
C ALA A 124 3.67 -3.04 14.30
N ASP A 125 3.25 -1.85 14.73
CA ASP A 125 3.12 -1.47 16.14
C ASP A 125 1.64 -1.28 16.50
N GLY A 126 1.16 -1.95 17.56
CA GLY A 126 -0.28 -1.98 17.90
C GLY A 126 -0.81 -3.34 18.40
N GLY A 127 -1.67 -3.30 19.43
CA GLY A 127 -2.00 -4.46 20.25
C GLY A 127 -3.16 -5.37 19.78
N ARG A 128 -2.91 -6.69 19.85
CA ARG A 128 -3.86 -7.83 19.94
C ARG A 128 -4.56 -8.35 18.66
N LYS A 129 -3.83 -8.49 17.56
CA LYS A 129 -3.87 -9.62 16.60
C LYS A 129 -3.19 -9.16 15.32
N GLN A 130 -2.18 -9.90 14.90
CA GLN A 130 -1.52 -9.79 13.62
C GLN A 130 -1.70 -11.14 12.93
N SER A 131 -2.17 -11.13 11.69
CA SER A 131 -2.17 -12.28 10.80
C SER A 131 -1.38 -11.85 9.58
N LEU A 132 -0.39 -12.67 9.23
CA LEU A 132 0.44 -12.50 8.05
C LEU A 132 0.29 -13.78 7.23
N GLU A 133 -0.23 -13.64 6.02
CA GLU A 133 -0.15 -14.68 4.99
C GLU A 133 0.82 -14.22 3.91
N LEU A 134 1.71 -15.13 3.48
CA LEU A 134 2.70 -14.97 2.42
C LEU A 134 2.41 -15.95 1.29
#